data_AF-A0A850CFY1-F1
#
_entry.id   AF-A0A850CFY1-F1
#
_cell.length_a   1.000
_cell.length_b   1.000
_cell.length_c   1.000
_cell.angle_alpha   90.00
_cell.angle_beta   90.00
_cell.angle_gamma   90.00
#
_symmetry.space_group_name_H-M   'P 1'
#
loop_
_entity.id
_entity.type
_entity.pdbx_description
1 polymer ?
#
loop_
_entity_poly.entity_id
_entity_poly.type
_entity_poly.pdbx_seq_one_letter_code
_entity_poly.pdbx_strand_id
1 'polypeptide(L)'
;EEQQLKSVGDVTLTWLHRGSETLGRKLVDAVRGFEFPAGDVHAFVHGEAGFVREIRRYLRFERELPRERMSVSGYWRAGHDEDGWRSSKREWNAVDEADEAKAAGRRG
;
A
#
# COMPACT_ATOMS: atom_id res chain seq x y z
N GLU A 1 3.74 -5.07 19.48
CA GLU A 1 4.92 -5.86 19.84
C GLU A 1 5.80 -6.00 18.63
N GLU A 2 7.12 -6.13 18.82
CA GLU A 2 8.09 -6.31 17.75
C GLU A 2 8.53 -7.78 17.73
N GLN A 3 8.68 -8.37 16.55
CA GLN A 3 9.15 -9.75 16.41
C GLN A 3 10.54 -9.77 15.80
N GLN A 4 11.40 -10.67 16.27
CA GLN A 4 12.68 -10.89 15.60
C GLN A 4 12.46 -11.72 14.34
N LEU A 5 12.82 -11.14 13.19
CA LEU A 5 12.80 -11.82 11.91
C LEU A 5 14.25 -12.13 11.51
N LYS A 6 14.58 -13.42 11.41
CA LYS A 6 15.89 -13.86 10.90
C LYS A 6 15.82 -13.94 9.38
N SER A 7 16.78 -13.32 8.69
CA SER A 7 16.94 -13.38 7.24
C SER A 7 18.37 -13.74 6.89
N VAL A 8 18.55 -14.49 5.80
CA VAL A 8 19.86 -14.81 5.21
C VAL A 8 20.35 -13.74 4.22
N GLY A 9 19.49 -12.78 3.87
CA GLY A 9 19.82 -11.64 3.00
C GLY A 9 19.68 -10.30 3.72
N ASP A 10 20.12 -9.24 3.05
CA ASP A 10 20.06 -7.87 3.56
C ASP A 10 18.60 -7.40 3.72
N VAL A 11 18.18 -7.20 4.97
CA VAL A 11 16.84 -6.76 5.31
C VAL A 11 16.93 -5.59 6.28
N THR A 12 16.34 -4.46 5.87
CA THR A 12 16.09 -3.34 6.79
C THR A 12 14.67 -3.46 7.32
N LEU A 13 14.53 -3.68 8.63
CA LEU A 13 13.24 -3.84 9.29
C LEU A 13 12.91 -2.59 10.10
N THR A 14 11.77 -1.96 9.79
CA THR A 14 11.27 -0.80 10.53
C THR A 14 9.90 -1.12 11.12
N TRP A 15 9.79 -1.14 12.45
CA TRP A 15 8.52 -1.31 13.15
C TRP A 15 7.88 0.07 13.39
N LEU A 16 6.65 0.26 12.92
CA LEU A 16 5.92 1.51 13.10
C LEU A 16 4.77 1.30 14.08
N HIS A 17 4.95 1.77 15.31
CA HIS A 17 3.91 1.73 16.33
C HIS A 17 2.91 2.86 16.12
N ARG A 18 1.63 2.51 15.92
CA ARG A 18 0.54 3.47 15.65
C ARG A 18 0.48 4.61 16.69
N GLY A 19 0.53 4.27 17.98
CA GLY A 19 0.26 5.24 19.04
C GLY A 19 -1.17 5.78 18.94
N SER A 20 -1.32 7.11 19.14
CA SER A 20 -2.59 7.84 19.02
C SER A 20 -2.90 8.38 17.61
N GLU A 21 -2.01 8.13 16.64
CA GLU A 21 -2.16 8.65 15.27
C GLU A 21 -3.27 7.93 14.49
N THR A 22 -3.75 8.61 13.45
CA THR A 22 -4.66 8.02 12.46
C THR A 22 -4.07 6.74 11.88
N LEU A 23 -4.91 5.73 11.72
CA LEU A 23 -4.53 4.44 11.17
C LEU A 23 -3.81 4.62 9.82
N GLY A 24 -2.65 3.98 9.69
CA GLY A 24 -1.85 4.00 8.45
C GLY A 24 -1.02 5.26 8.22
N ARG A 25 -1.25 6.36 8.96
CA ARG A 25 -0.55 7.62 8.70
C ARG A 25 0.97 7.49 8.73
N LYS A 26 1.51 6.92 9.82
CA LYS A 26 2.95 6.69 9.97
C LYS A 26 3.53 5.78 8.87
N LEU A 27 2.75 4.80 8.40
CA LEU A 27 3.17 3.88 7.35
C LEU A 27 3.28 4.60 6.01
N VAL A 28 2.27 5.40 5.66
CA VAL A 28 2.28 6.22 4.45
C VAL A 28 3.46 7.19 4.47
N ASP A 29 3.66 7.90 5.58
CA ASP A 29 4.76 8.85 5.73
C ASP A 29 6.13 8.17 5.60
N ALA A 30 6.31 7.00 6.23
CA ALA A 30 7.54 6.22 6.13
C ALA A 30 7.83 5.75 4.70
N VAL A 31 6.81 5.26 3.97
CA VAL A 31 6.97 4.82 2.57
C VAL A 31 7.26 6.00 1.64
N ARG A 32 6.65 7.16 1.90
CA ARG A 32 6.92 8.40 1.15
C ARG A 32 8.33 8.94 1.40
N GLY A 33 8.82 8.84 2.62
CA GLY A 33 10.17 9.24 3.02
C GLY A 33 11.27 8.22 2.69
N PHE A 34 10.91 7.00 2.27
CA PHE A 34 11.89 5.97 1.94
C PHE A 34 12.57 6.27 0.59
N GLU A 35 13.90 6.28 0.60
CA GLU A 35 14.72 6.38 -0.61
C GLU A 35 14.83 5.00 -1.26
N PHE A 36 14.41 4.90 -2.52
CA PHE A 36 14.38 3.63 -3.22
C PHE A 36 15.79 3.33 -3.74
N PRO A 37 16.29 2.09 -3.57
CA PRO A 37 17.57 1.71 -4.15
C PRO A 37 17.50 1.81 -5.68
N ALA A 38 18.65 2.05 -6.32
CA ALA A 38 18.75 2.00 -7.76
C ALA A 38 18.43 0.58 -8.29
N GLY A 39 17.80 0.52 -9.47
CA GLY A 39 17.47 -0.75 -10.14
C GLY A 39 15.99 -1.12 -10.06
N ASP A 40 15.72 -2.42 -10.23
CA ASP A 40 14.37 -2.97 -10.26
C ASP A 40 13.76 -3.06 -8.85
N VAL A 41 12.64 -2.36 -8.64
CA VAL A 41 11.90 -2.41 -7.39
C VAL A 41 10.63 -3.24 -7.56
N HIS A 42 10.34 -4.09 -6.58
CA HIS A 42 9.06 -4.76 -6.42
C HIS A 42 8.40 -4.28 -5.13
N ALA A 43 7.11 -3.93 -5.19
CA ALA A 43 6.35 -3.52 -4.02
C ALA A 43 5.33 -4.59 -3.62
N PHE A 44 5.37 -4.99 -2.35
CA PHE A 44 4.38 -5.87 -1.74
C PHE A 44 3.72 -5.11 -0.58
N VAL A 45 2.45 -4.71 -0.75
CA VAL A 45 1.74 -3.84 0.19
C VAL A 45 0.36 -4.42 0.50
N HIS A 46 0.20 -5.01 1.69
CA HIS A 46 -1.02 -5.68 2.11
C HIS A 46 -1.38 -5.22 3.53
N GLY A 47 -2.63 -4.83 3.74
CA GLY A 47 -3.04 -4.22 5.01
C GLY A 47 -4.47 -3.67 4.95
N GLU A 48 -4.72 -2.58 5.66
CA GLU A 48 -6.02 -1.92 5.61
C GLU A 48 -6.21 -1.20 4.25
N ALA A 49 -7.39 -1.36 3.66
CA ALA A 49 -7.68 -0.93 2.30
C ALA A 49 -7.40 0.56 2.02
N GLY A 50 -7.74 1.45 2.96
CA GLY A 50 -7.56 2.89 2.82
C GLY A 50 -6.10 3.30 2.66
N PHE A 51 -5.23 2.94 3.61
CA PHE A 51 -3.82 3.31 3.49
C PHE A 51 -3.10 2.53 2.38
N VAL A 52 -3.54 1.30 2.07
CA VAL A 52 -3.01 0.52 0.95
C VAL A 52 -3.27 1.23 -0.38
N ARG A 53 -4.47 1.77 -0.58
CA ARG A 53 -4.82 2.60 -1.76
C ARG A 53 -3.93 3.82 -1.89
N GLU A 54 -3.69 4.52 -0.79
CA GLU A 54 -2.85 5.71 -0.79
C GLU A 54 -1.41 5.39 -1.20
N ILE A 55 -0.84 4.32 -0.63
CA ILE A 55 0.51 3.84 -1.00
C ILE A 55 0.54 3.40 -2.47
N ARG A 56 -0.47 2.66 -2.95
CA ARG A 56 -0.57 2.26 -4.36
C ARG A 56 -0.52 3.46 -5.29
N ARG A 57 -1.28 4.50 -4.98
CA ARG A 57 -1.33 5.75 -5.78
C ARG A 57 0.04 6.41 -5.84
N TYR A 58 0.71 6.56 -4.70
CA TYR A 58 2.06 7.11 -4.61
C TYR A 58 3.06 6.30 -5.47
N LEU A 59 3.10 4.97 -5.27
CA LEU A 59 3.99 4.08 -5.99
C LEU A 59 3.77 4.14 -7.51
N ARG A 60 2.51 4.08 -7.94
CA ARG A 60 2.15 4.05 -9.36
C ARG A 60 2.41 5.37 -10.07
N PHE A 61 2.14 6.50 -9.41
CA PHE A 61 2.01 7.78 -10.08
C PHE A 61 3.09 8.80 -9.76
N GLU A 62 3.68 8.72 -8.57
CA GLU A 62 4.78 9.60 -8.13
C GLU A 62 6.13 8.87 -8.22
N ARG A 63 6.15 7.53 -8.09
CA ARG A 63 7.33 6.68 -8.30
C ARG A 63 7.31 5.89 -9.61
N GLU A 64 6.25 6.05 -10.40
CA GLU A 64 6.10 5.48 -11.75
C GLU A 64 6.31 3.95 -11.81
N LEU A 65 6.02 3.26 -10.71
CA LEU A 65 6.22 1.83 -10.60
C LEU A 65 5.16 1.09 -11.45
N PRO A 66 5.55 0.20 -12.38
CA PRO A 66 4.62 -0.51 -13.23
C PRO A 66 3.78 -1.52 -12.44
N ARG A 67 2.59 -1.86 -12.95
CA ARG A 67 1.58 -2.64 -12.19
C ARG A 67 2.07 -4.07 -11.98
N GLU A 68 2.82 -4.56 -12.94
CA GLU A 68 3.43 -5.88 -12.99
C GLU A 68 4.51 -6.06 -11.92
N ARG A 69 5.04 -4.96 -11.37
CA ARG A 69 6.01 -4.96 -10.26
C ARG A 69 5.35 -4.69 -8.90
N MET A 70 4.02 -4.69 -8.83
CA MET A 70 3.27 -4.38 -7.61
C MET A 70 2.29 -5.49 -7.25
N SER A 71 2.35 -5.96 -6.00
CA SER A 71 1.33 -6.79 -5.36
C SER A 71 0.72 -5.98 -4.22
N VAL A 72 -0.44 -5.39 -4.48
CA VAL A 72 -1.07 -4.42 -3.58
C VAL A 72 -2.53 -4.79 -3.35
N SER A 73 -2.93 -5.05 -2.11
CA SER A 73 -4.27 -5.56 -1.80
C SER A 73 -4.75 -5.10 -0.41
N GLY A 74 -5.95 -4.53 -0.37
CA GLY A 74 -6.66 -4.27 0.88
C GLY A 74 -7.11 -5.60 1.49
N TYR A 75 -6.47 -6.01 2.58
CA TYR A 75 -6.73 -7.26 3.27
C TYR A 75 -7.96 -7.16 4.16
N TRP A 76 -8.14 -6.01 4.83
CA TRP A 76 -9.30 -5.68 5.67
C TRP A 76 -9.63 -4.19 5.53
N ARG A 77 -10.75 -3.74 6.09
CA ARG A 77 -11.14 -2.32 6.09
C ARG A 77 -11.70 -1.90 7.44
N ALA A 78 -11.28 -0.74 7.92
CA ALA A 78 -11.80 -0.22 9.19
C ALA A 78 -13.32 0.01 9.11
N GLY A 79 -14.03 -0.33 10.20
CA GLY A 79 -15.49 -0.21 10.27
C GLY A 79 -16.28 -1.27 9.49
N HIS A 80 -15.60 -2.29 8.93
CA HIS A 80 -16.24 -3.44 8.29
C HIS A 80 -15.79 -4.71 9.02
N ASP A 81 -16.70 -5.66 9.19
CA ASP A 81 -16.34 -7.04 9.53
C ASP A 81 -15.81 -7.79 8.29
N GLU A 82 -15.40 -9.05 8.48
CA GLU A 82 -14.83 -9.84 7.39
C GLU A 82 -15.82 -10.02 6.23
N ASP A 83 -17.08 -10.37 6.52
CA ASP A 83 -18.10 -10.60 5.50
C ASP A 83 -18.49 -9.30 4.77
N GLY A 84 -18.63 -8.21 5.50
CA GLY A 84 -18.88 -6.88 4.96
C GLY A 84 -17.73 -6.38 4.09
N TRP A 85 -16.48 -6.64 4.47
CA TRP A 85 -15.34 -6.32 3.62
C TRP A 85 -15.29 -7.20 2.38
N ARG A 86 -15.44 -8.52 2.53
CA ARG A 86 -15.37 -9.46 1.39
C ARG A 86 -16.44 -9.16 0.33
N SER A 87 -17.66 -8.84 0.75
CA SER A 87 -18.75 -8.48 -0.16
C SER A 87 -18.50 -7.15 -0.88
N SER A 88 -17.97 -6.14 -0.20
CA SER A 88 -17.71 -4.81 -0.76
C SER A 88 -16.37 -4.66 -1.50
N LYS A 89 -15.41 -5.57 -1.28
CA LYS A 89 -14.04 -5.48 -1.83
C LYS A 89 -14.00 -5.37 -3.35
N ARG A 90 -14.87 -6.10 -4.06
CA ARG A 90 -14.90 -6.07 -5.54
C ARG A 90 -15.29 -4.69 -6.06
N GLU A 91 -16.32 -4.08 -5.48
CA GLU A 91 -16.76 -2.74 -5.86
C GLU A 91 -15.71 -1.70 -5.54
N TRP A 92 -15.11 -1.79 -4.34
CA TRP A 92 -14.00 -0.92 -3.95
C TRP A 92 -12.84 -1.01 -4.94
N ASN A 93 -12.44 -2.23 -5.34
CA ASN A 93 -11.35 -2.42 -6.30
C ASN A 93 -11.68 -1.81 -7.67
N ALA A 94 -12.94 -1.89 -8.10
CA ALA A 94 -13.38 -1.31 -9.36
C ALA A 94 -13.35 0.23 -9.33
N VAL A 95 -13.73 0.84 -8.21
CA VAL A 95 -13.62 2.30 -8.01
C VAL A 95 -12.15 2.73 -8.07
N ASP A 96 -11.27 1.99 -7.40
CA ASP A 96 -9.83 2.23 -7.42
C ASP A 96 -9.23 2.15 -8.83
N GLU A 97 -9.55 1.10 -9.58
CA GLU A 97 -9.09 0.94 -10.96
C GLU A 97 -9.62 2.05 -11.88
N ALA A 98 -10.88 2.46 -11.70
CA ALA A 98 -11.46 3.56 -12.46
C ALA A 98 -10.78 4.90 -12.13
N ASP A 99 -10.50 5.17 -10.87
CA ASP A 99 -9.78 6.38 -10.44
C ASP A 99 -8.34 6.40 -10.98
N GLU A 100 -7.67 5.25 -11.00
CA GLU A 100 -6.35 5.12 -11.61
C GLU A 100 -6.37 5.36 -13.12
N ALA A 101 -7.34 4.80 -13.84
CA ALA A 101 -7.49 5.00 -15.27
C ALA A 101 -7.73 6.49 -15.60
N LYS A 102 -8.56 7.18 -14.82
CA LYS A 102 -8.78 8.63 -14.96
C LYS A 102 -7.50 9.43 -14.69
N ALA A 103 -6.72 9.07 -13.66
CA ALA A 103 -5.47 9.75 -13.32
C ALA A 103 -4.38 9.55 -14.38
N ALA A 104 -4.36 8.37 -15.03
CA ALA A 104 -3.47 8.10 -16.16
C ALA A 104 -3.87 8.91 -17.41
N GLY A 105 -5.17 8.97 -17.73
CA GLY A 105 -5.68 9.69 -18.90
C GLY A 105 -5.51 11.21 -18.87
N ARG A 106 -5.36 11.82 -17.69
CA ARG A 106 -5.06 13.27 -17.56
C ARG A 106 -3.62 13.66 -17.88
N ARG A 107 -2.72 12.68 -18.06
CA ARG A 107 -1.30 12.90 -18.34
C ARG A 107 -0.90 12.69 -19.81
N GLY A 108 -1.83 12.23 -20.66
CA GLY A 108 -1.64 12.12 -22.11
C GLY A 108 -2.21 13.31 -22.84
#